data_AF-A0A484YDX8-F1
#
_entry.id   AF-A0A484YDX8-F1
#
_cell.length_a   1.000
_cell.length_b   1.000
_cell.length_c   1.000
_cell.angle_alpha   90.00
_cell.angle_beta   90.00
_cell.angle_gamma   90.00
#
_symmetry.space_group_name_H-M   'P 1'
#
loop_
_entity.id
_entity.type
_entity.pdbx_description
1 polymer ?
#
loop_
_entity_poly.entity_id
_entity_poly.type
_entity_poly.pdbx_seq_one_letter_code
_entity_poly.pdbx_strand_id
1 'polypeptide(L)'
;MAKSAYPTGVENHGGTLRIWFIYKGSRVRESLGVPDTPKNRKVAGELRASVCFSIKTGSFNYAAQFPDSPNLKRFGMESKEITVLELAE
;
A
#
# COMPACT_ATOMS: atom_id res chain seq x y z
N MET A 1 17.45 3.82 -25.38
CA MET A 1 17.26 3.65 -23.92
C MET A 1 16.00 2.83 -23.71
N ALA A 2 16.13 1.56 -23.29
CA ALA A 2 14.96 0.72 -23.06
C ALA A 2 14.12 1.35 -21.95
N LYS A 3 12.90 1.80 -22.30
CA LYS A 3 11.89 2.27 -21.36
C LYS A 3 11.72 1.16 -20.34
N SER A 4 12.22 1.33 -19.12
CA SER A 4 12.04 0.33 -18.07
C SER A 4 10.53 0.12 -17.92
N ALA A 5 10.04 -0.99 -18.45
CA ALA A 5 8.61 -1.26 -18.53
C ALA A 5 8.15 -1.66 -17.14
N TYR A 6 7.84 -0.68 -16.31
CA TYR A 6 7.20 -0.91 -15.03
C TYR A 6 5.73 -1.28 -15.29
N PRO A 7 5.20 -2.30 -14.60
CA PRO A 7 3.79 -2.58 -14.62
C PRO A 7 2.98 -1.37 -14.13
N THR A 8 1.72 -1.26 -14.57
CA THR A 8 0.84 -0.15 -14.20
C THR A 8 0.76 0.01 -12.68
N GLY A 9 1.15 1.18 -12.18
CA GLY A 9 1.13 1.47 -10.76
C GLY A 9 2.43 1.19 -10.01
N VAL A 10 3.45 0.61 -10.65
CA VAL A 10 4.77 0.33 -10.05
C VAL A 10 5.76 1.41 -10.47
N GLU A 11 6.54 1.92 -9.54
CA GLU A 11 7.57 2.94 -9.78
C GLU A 11 8.83 2.64 -8.96
N ASN A 12 10.01 3.00 -9.47
CA ASN A 12 11.24 3.05 -8.68
C ASN A 12 11.30 4.37 -7.91
N HIS A 13 11.66 4.30 -6.63
CA HIS A 13 11.94 5.44 -5.79
C HIS A 13 13.18 5.17 -4.92
N GLY A 14 14.27 5.89 -5.20
CA GLY A 14 15.51 5.78 -4.43
C GLY A 14 16.15 4.38 -4.46
N GLY A 15 15.93 3.60 -5.53
CA GLY A 15 16.45 2.24 -5.65
C GLY A 15 15.51 1.14 -5.13
N THR A 16 14.42 1.51 -4.49
CA THR A 16 13.36 0.59 -4.04
C THR A 16 12.10 0.75 -4.88
N LEU A 17 11.25 -0.28 -4.92
CA LEU A 17 9.96 -0.22 -5.60
C LEU A 17 8.88 0.33 -4.68
N ARG A 18 7.98 1.12 -5.27
CA ARG A 18 6.73 1.57 -4.67
C ARG A 18 5.56 1.28 -5.60
N ILE A 19 4.38 1.10 -5.03
CA ILE A 19 3.14 0.99 -5.76
C ILE A 19 2.21 2.15 -5.46
N TRP A 20 1.41 2.54 -6.44
CA TRP A 20 0.33 3.50 -6.21
C TRP A 20 -1.03 2.94 -6.61
N PHE A 21 -2.02 3.29 -5.81
CA PHE A 21 -3.42 2.91 -6.00
C PHE A 21 -4.34 4.00 -5.42
N ILE A 22 -5.62 3.92 -5.75
CA ILE A 22 -6.64 4.80 -5.18
C ILE A 22 -7.29 4.06 -4.03
N TYR A 23 -7.31 4.69 -2.86
CA TYR A 23 -7.99 4.17 -1.67
C TYR A 23 -8.79 5.30 -1.02
N LYS A 24 -10.08 5.07 -0.77
CA LYS A 24 -11.02 6.07 -0.23
C LYS A 24 -10.94 7.43 -0.97
N GLY A 25 -10.88 7.40 -2.30
CA GLY A 25 -10.79 8.61 -3.14
C GLY A 25 -9.42 9.32 -3.14
N SER A 26 -8.46 8.86 -2.33
CA SER A 26 -7.11 9.43 -2.25
C SER A 26 -6.10 8.57 -2.99
N ARG A 27 -5.16 9.22 -3.70
CA ARG A 27 -4.01 8.52 -4.29
C ARG A 27 -2.99 8.21 -3.20
N VAL A 28 -2.78 6.92 -2.96
CA VAL A 28 -1.80 6.39 -2.02
C VAL A 28 -0.56 5.93 -2.78
N ARG A 29 0.60 6.18 -2.21
CA ARG A 29 1.89 5.65 -2.68
C ARG A 29 2.50 4.85 -1.53
N GLU A 30 2.54 3.52 -1.68
CA GLU A 30 3.15 2.61 -0.72
C GLU A 30 4.53 2.18 -1.18
N SER A 31 5.52 2.33 -0.30
CA SER A 31 6.84 1.74 -0.52
C SER A 31 6.77 0.24 -0.20
N LEU A 32 7.35 -0.57 -1.07
CA LEU A 32 7.48 -2.01 -0.82
C LEU A 32 8.79 -2.37 -0.13
N GLY A 33 9.75 -1.43 -0.05
CA GLY A 33 11.08 -1.67 0.53
C GLY A 33 11.96 -2.66 -0.25
N VAL A 34 11.47 -3.21 -1.36
CA VAL A 34 12.20 -4.18 -2.18
C VAL A 34 13.05 -3.49 -3.25
N PRO A 35 14.24 -4.00 -3.59
CA PRO A 35 15.07 -3.41 -4.62
C PRO A 35 14.43 -3.54 -6.00
N ASP A 36 14.78 -2.60 -6.88
CA ASP A 36 14.28 -2.57 -8.25
C ASP A 36 14.91 -3.64 -9.14
N THR A 37 14.32 -4.84 -9.11
CA THR A 37 14.69 -5.97 -9.97
C THR A 37 13.51 -6.39 -10.85
N PRO A 38 13.74 -6.99 -12.03
CA PRO A 38 12.65 -7.48 -12.89
C PRO A 38 11.67 -8.43 -12.18
N LYS A 39 12.19 -9.29 -11.28
CA LYS A 39 11.38 -10.18 -10.45
C LYS A 39 10.47 -9.38 -9.51
N ASN A 40 11.03 -8.40 -8.80
CA ASN A 40 10.28 -7.58 -7.85
C ASN A 40 9.28 -6.66 -8.55
N ARG A 41 9.59 -6.18 -9.77
CA ARG A 41 8.63 -5.41 -10.59
C ARG A 41 7.38 -6.22 -10.88
N LYS A 42 7.54 -7.50 -11.26
CA LYS A 42 6.42 -8.42 -11.52
C LYS A 42 5.56 -8.60 -10.25
N VAL A 43 6.21 -8.94 -9.14
CA VAL A 43 5.53 -9.12 -7.83
C VAL A 43 4.83 -7.84 -7.38
N ALA A 44 5.45 -6.67 -7.54
CA ALA A 44 4.85 -5.39 -7.23
C ALA A 44 3.59 -5.10 -8.08
N GLY A 45 3.62 -5.47 -9.36
CA GLY A 45 2.47 -5.38 -10.25
C GLY A 45 1.31 -6.29 -9.82
N GLU A 46 1.62 -7.53 -9.48
CA GLU A 46 0.64 -8.52 -8.96
C GLU A 46 0.03 -8.06 -7.63
N LEU A 47 0.87 -7.59 -6.70
CA LEU A 47 0.43 -7.04 -5.42
C LEU A 47 -0.52 -5.85 -5.64
N ARG A 48 -0.16 -4.90 -6.50
CA ARG A 48 -1.01 -3.76 -6.83
C ARG A 48 -2.34 -4.20 -7.44
N ALA A 49 -2.35 -5.23 -8.29
CA ALA A 49 -3.57 -5.78 -8.86
C ALA A 49 -4.46 -6.41 -7.78
N SER A 50 -3.88 -7.21 -6.88
CA SER A 50 -4.56 -7.81 -5.73
C SER A 50 -5.18 -6.75 -4.81
N VAL A 51 -4.41 -5.73 -4.42
CA VAL A 51 -4.89 -4.59 -3.62
C VAL A 51 -6.06 -3.89 -4.30
N CYS A 52 -5.93 -3.56 -5.59
CA CYS A 52 -7.00 -2.91 -6.35
C CYS A 52 -8.27 -3.76 -6.43
N PHE A 53 -8.11 -5.08 -6.57
CA PHE A 53 -9.22 -6.02 -6.56
C PHE A 53 -9.91 -6.05 -5.19
N SER A 54 -9.17 -6.25 -4.10
CA SER A 54 -9.72 -6.25 -2.75
C SER A 54 -10.42 -4.93 -2.40
N ILE A 55 -9.91 -3.79 -2.90
CA ILE A 55 -10.55 -2.48 -2.69
C ILE A 55 -11.90 -2.44 -3.40
N LYS A 56 -11.95 -2.93 -4.65
CA LYS A 56 -13.19 -2.99 -5.44
C LYS A 56 -14.22 -3.95 -4.84
N THR A 57 -13.79 -5.07 -4.25
CA THR A 57 -14.69 -6.02 -3.58
C THR A 57 -15.07 -5.59 -2.17
N GLY A 58 -14.53 -4.48 -1.66
CA GLY A 58 -14.79 -3.98 -0.31
C GLY A 58 -14.14 -4.82 0.81
N SER A 59 -13.29 -5.78 0.47
CA SER A 59 -12.62 -6.69 1.43
C SER A 59 -11.21 -6.21 1.81
N PHE A 60 -10.79 -5.05 1.33
CA PHE A 60 -9.42 -4.56 1.54
C PHE A 60 -9.22 -3.99 2.94
N ASN A 61 -8.39 -4.68 3.72
CA ASN A 61 -7.88 -4.19 4.99
C ASN A 61 -6.48 -3.59 4.78
N TYR A 62 -6.41 -2.25 4.78
CA TYR A 62 -5.17 -1.52 4.58
C TYR A 62 -4.15 -1.81 5.70
N ALA A 63 -4.58 -1.84 6.97
CA ALA A 63 -3.72 -2.10 8.11
C ALA A 63 -3.13 -3.52 8.11
N ALA A 64 -3.91 -4.51 7.66
CA ALA A 64 -3.40 -5.87 7.50
C ALA A 64 -2.42 -5.99 6.33
N GLN A 65 -2.65 -5.25 5.24
CA GLN A 65 -1.80 -5.32 4.06
C GLN A 65 -0.48 -4.54 4.22
N PHE A 66 -0.53 -3.39 4.90
CA PHE A 66 0.60 -2.49 5.10
C PHE A 66 0.68 -2.06 6.58
N PRO A 67 1.05 -2.99 7.49
CA PRO A 67 1.05 -2.74 8.94
C PRO A 67 2.05 -1.67 9.38
N ASP A 68 3.15 -1.50 8.64
CA ASP A 68 4.19 -0.51 8.93
C ASP A 68 4.05 0.77 8.09
N SER A 69 2.90 0.97 7.43
CA SER A 69 2.73 2.12 6.53
C SER A 69 2.52 3.42 7.29
N PRO A 70 3.26 4.50 6.95
CA PRO A 70 3.00 5.83 7.52
C PRO A 70 1.62 6.37 7.15
N ASN A 71 0.98 5.84 6.10
CA ASN A 71 -0.36 6.24 5.69
C ASN A 71 -1.47 5.68 6.61
N LEU A 72 -1.18 4.77 7.54
CA LEU A 72 -2.15 4.32 8.56
C LEU A 72 -2.70 5.49 9.37
N LYS A 73 -1.82 6.41 9.77
CA LYS A 73 -2.18 7.66 10.47
C LYS A 73 -3.13 8.52 9.64
N ARG A 74 -2.92 8.58 8.32
CA ARG A 74 -3.75 9.38 7.40
C ARG A 74 -5.15 8.81 7.21
N PHE A 75 -5.31 7.50 7.31
CA PHE A 75 -6.61 6.83 7.18
C PHE A 75 -7.30 6.59 8.52
N GLY A 76 -6.72 7.07 9.63
CA GLY A 76 -7.24 6.83 10.98
C GLY A 76 -7.25 5.34 11.35
N MET A 77 -6.38 4.55 10.73
CA MET A 77 -6.20 3.11 10.96
C MET A 77 -5.00 2.81 11.84
N GLU A 78 -4.53 3.82 12.57
CA GLU A 78 -3.69 3.60 13.72
C GLU A 78 -4.56 2.80 14.69
N SER A 79 -4.18 1.56 14.99
CA SER A 79 -4.80 0.77 16.04
C SER A 79 -4.61 1.53 17.35
N LYS A 80 -5.50 2.48 17.63
CA LYS A 80 -5.77 2.87 19.00
C LYS A 80 -6.32 1.60 19.62
N GLU A 81 -5.49 0.90 20.37
CA GLU A 81 -5.97 0.13 21.50
C GLU A 81 -6.81 1.10 22.33
N ILE A 82 -8.10 1.18 22.02
CA ILE A 82 -9.07 1.81 22.91
C ILE A 82 -9.18 0.81 24.05
N THR A 83 -8.27 0.91 25.01
CA THR A 83 -8.49 0.30 26.32
C THR A 83 -9.78 0.90 26.86
N VAL A 84 -10.68 0.05 27.35
CA VAL A 84 -12.05 0.34 27.81
C VAL A 84 -12.10 1.33 29.01
N LEU A 85 -10.97 1.95 29.38
CA LEU A 85 -10.83 2.91 30.47
C LEU A 85 -11.37 4.32 30.14
N GLU A 86 -11.52 4.70 28.86
CA GLU A 86 -11.96 6.06 28.48
C GLU A 86 -13.48 6.22 28.26
N LEU A 87 -14.30 5.18 28.51
CA LEU A 87 -15.77 5.27 28.37
C LEU A 87 -16.53 5.49 29.69
N ALA A 88 -15.81 5.85 30.75
CA ALA A 88 -16.40 6.10 32.07
C ALA A 88 -16.00 7.50 32.58
N GLU A 89 -16.64 8.54 32.04
CA GLU A 89 -16.98 9.77 32.77
C GLU A 89 -18.24 10.41 32.16
#